data_AF-A0A410V4B8-F1
#
_entry.id   AF-A0A410V4B8-F1
#
_cell.length_a   1.000
_cell.length_b   1.000
_cell.length_c   1.000
_cell.angle_alpha   90.00
_cell.angle_beta   90.00
_cell.angle_gamma   90.00
#
_symmetry.space_group_name_H-M   'P 1'
#
loop_
_entity.id
_entity.type
_entity.pdbx_description
1 polymer ?
#
loop_
_entity_poly.entity_id
_entity_poly.type
_entity_poly.pdbx_seq_one_letter_code
_entity_poly.pdbx_strand_id
1 'polypeptide(L)'
;MKFNPLFKTALQLPIAIGLICYSCGAQAASYNIDIFTGYSSSNPFGGSTFLGGGSPSPDTGFAEVVNNGPTTFTGSVSTTAVSNSAGDLSSTFLGLTLAPGQAVSFAIGTESSNVGGFNGPFGSPQPGVIITLNGLFNGQSALLSVNDSNIHSGVFRTNPFGVTLDNYVLQGGDPLGRDTGDGFEESQAQGHVNFSSVGAVPEPSTWAMMILGFFGLGFLAYRRKEQVSLTAT
;
A
#
# COMPACT_ATOMS: atom_id res chain seq x y z
N MET A 1 8.78 -88.64 13.11
CA MET A 1 8.32 -87.43 13.83
C MET A 1 9.31 -86.30 13.63
N LYS A 2 8.97 -85.31 12.79
CA LYS A 2 9.38 -83.91 12.90
C LYS A 2 8.34 -83.09 12.12
N PHE A 3 7.59 -82.30 12.85
CA PHE A 3 6.54 -81.40 12.39
C PHE A 3 7.13 -80.00 12.14
N ASN A 4 6.55 -79.30 11.15
CA ASN A 4 6.44 -77.83 11.01
C ASN A 4 7.66 -76.99 10.56
N PRO A 5 7.47 -75.74 10.04
CA PRO A 5 6.35 -75.21 9.22
C PRO A 5 6.71 -74.06 8.23
N LEU A 6 5.66 -73.55 7.54
CA LEU A 6 5.39 -72.15 7.17
C LEU A 6 6.05 -71.51 5.92
N PHE A 7 5.23 -71.51 4.87
CA PHE A 7 5.01 -70.42 3.91
C PHE A 7 5.34 -69.02 4.47
N LYS A 8 6.25 -68.28 3.81
CA LYS A 8 6.36 -66.82 3.96
C LYS A 8 5.95 -66.15 2.66
N THR A 9 4.73 -65.63 2.69
CA THR A 9 4.15 -64.65 1.77
C THR A 9 4.97 -63.36 1.82
N ALA A 10 5.61 -62.97 0.72
CA ALA A 10 6.21 -61.65 0.56
C ALA A 10 5.13 -60.68 0.05
N LEU A 11 4.51 -59.95 0.98
CA LEU A 11 3.59 -58.86 0.70
C LEU A 11 4.41 -57.65 0.19
N GLN A 12 4.35 -57.37 -1.12
CA GLN A 12 4.83 -56.10 -1.67
C GLN A 12 3.88 -54.97 -1.24
N LEU A 13 4.32 -54.13 -0.30
CA LEU A 13 3.69 -52.83 -0.06
C LEU A 13 4.17 -51.84 -1.13
N PRO A 14 3.29 -51.20 -1.92
CA PRO A 14 3.65 -50.00 -2.63
C PRO A 14 3.70 -48.83 -1.63
N ILE A 15 4.89 -48.30 -1.41
CA ILE A 15 5.11 -47.01 -0.74
C ILE A 15 4.60 -45.93 -1.69
N ALA A 16 3.35 -45.51 -1.52
CA ALA A 16 2.81 -44.34 -2.19
C ALA A 16 3.24 -43.08 -1.41
N ILE A 17 4.38 -42.51 -1.78
CA ILE A 17 4.75 -41.14 -1.43
C ILE A 17 3.87 -40.22 -2.29
N GLY A 18 2.88 -39.60 -1.66
CA GLY A 18 2.01 -38.61 -2.29
C GLY A 18 1.77 -37.45 -1.35
N LEU A 19 2.83 -36.75 -0.94
CA LEU A 19 2.71 -35.45 -0.29
C LEU A 19 2.94 -34.36 -1.33
N ILE A 20 1.85 -33.80 -1.85
CA ILE A 20 1.89 -32.48 -2.50
C ILE A 20 0.77 -31.66 -1.89
N CYS A 21 1.03 -31.10 -0.72
CA CYS A 21 0.32 -29.91 -0.26
C CYS A 21 0.99 -28.72 -0.93
N TYR A 22 0.43 -28.22 -2.03
CA TYR A 22 0.71 -26.85 -2.45
C TYR A 22 0.07 -25.94 -1.40
N SER A 23 0.88 -25.36 -0.51
CA SER A 23 0.45 -24.17 0.21
C SER A 23 0.25 -23.07 -0.84
N CYS A 24 -1.01 -22.82 -1.17
CA CYS A 24 -1.45 -21.61 -1.82
C CYS A 24 -1.06 -20.43 -0.91
N GLY A 25 0.15 -19.91 -1.08
CA GLY A 25 0.51 -18.61 -0.54
C GLY A 25 -0.22 -17.57 -1.37
N ALA A 26 -1.23 -16.92 -0.81
CA ALA A 26 -1.80 -15.74 -1.43
C ALA A 26 -0.67 -14.70 -1.57
N GLN A 27 -0.26 -14.39 -2.80
CA GLN A 27 0.76 -13.40 -3.05
C GLN A 27 0.19 -12.02 -2.72
N ALA A 28 0.74 -11.34 -1.72
CA ALA A 28 0.33 -9.99 -1.39
C ALA A 28 0.54 -9.05 -2.60
N ALA A 29 -0.40 -8.13 -2.79
CA ALA A 29 -0.29 -7.06 -3.77
C ALA A 29 1.04 -6.33 -3.61
N SER A 30 1.83 -6.18 -4.68
CA SER A 30 3.04 -5.36 -4.65
C SER A 30 2.72 -3.97 -5.19
N TYR A 31 2.87 -2.98 -4.32
CA TYR A 31 2.52 -1.59 -4.58
C TYR A 31 3.49 -0.66 -3.88
N ASN A 32 3.58 0.57 -4.38
CA ASN A 32 4.27 1.68 -3.75
C ASN A 32 3.46 2.93 -4.07
N ILE A 33 2.58 3.33 -3.16
CA ILE A 33 1.69 4.48 -3.31
C ILE A 33 2.16 5.57 -2.38
N ASP A 34 2.40 6.75 -2.94
CA ASP A 34 2.64 7.96 -2.17
C ASP A 34 1.37 8.79 -2.13
N ILE A 35 1.07 9.33 -0.96
CA ILE A 35 0.02 10.32 -0.78
C ILE A 35 0.67 11.60 -0.27
N PHE A 36 0.43 12.69 -1.00
CA PHE A 36 0.82 14.03 -0.60
C PHE A 36 -0.42 14.84 -0.23
N THR A 37 -0.29 15.71 0.77
CA THR A 37 -1.33 16.65 1.16
C THR A 37 -0.78 18.07 1.13
N GLY A 38 -1.60 19.03 0.76
CA GLY A 38 -1.23 20.44 0.71
C GLY A 38 -2.45 21.32 0.91
N TYR A 39 -2.21 22.55 1.35
CA TYR A 39 -3.26 23.56 1.49
C TYR A 39 -2.85 24.78 0.67
N SER A 40 -3.72 25.25 -0.22
CA SER A 40 -3.37 26.28 -1.20
C SER A 40 -4.63 26.86 -1.84
N SER A 41 -4.50 28.00 -2.51
CA SER A 41 -5.55 28.63 -3.31
C SER A 41 -5.80 28.00 -4.67
N SER A 42 -4.91 27.12 -5.09
CA SER A 42 -5.05 26.31 -6.30
C SER A 42 -4.30 25.00 -6.11
N ASN A 43 -4.56 24.02 -6.97
CA ASN A 43 -3.93 22.71 -6.88
C ASN A 43 -2.39 22.85 -6.84
N PRO A 44 -1.73 22.55 -5.71
CA PRO A 44 -0.28 22.71 -5.57
C PRO A 44 0.51 21.59 -6.26
N PHE A 45 -0.18 20.54 -6.74
CA PHE A 45 0.42 19.38 -7.36
C PHE A 45 0.47 19.52 -8.89
N GLY A 46 1.49 20.24 -9.36
CA GLY A 46 1.72 20.43 -10.79
C GLY A 46 2.06 19.09 -11.47
N GLY A 47 1.24 18.65 -12.42
CA GLY A 47 1.51 17.48 -13.26
C GLY A 47 0.61 16.26 -13.02
N SER A 48 -0.21 16.24 -11.98
CA SER A 48 -1.27 15.24 -11.83
C SER A 48 -2.53 15.62 -12.63
N THR A 49 -3.30 14.59 -12.97
CA THR A 49 -4.68 14.82 -13.43
C THR A 49 -5.53 15.27 -12.24
N PHE A 50 -6.20 16.41 -12.34
CA PHE A 50 -7.10 16.88 -11.29
C PHE A 50 -8.49 16.24 -11.45
N LEU A 51 -9.01 15.68 -10.37
CA LEU A 51 -10.36 15.11 -10.30
C LEU A 51 -11.29 16.02 -9.50
N GLY A 52 -12.49 16.22 -10.04
CA GLY A 52 -13.51 17.11 -9.47
C GLY A 52 -13.76 18.32 -10.37
N GLY A 53 -15.02 18.61 -10.65
CA GLY A 53 -15.44 19.68 -11.57
C GLY A 53 -15.57 21.07 -10.95
N GLY A 54 -15.08 21.28 -9.73
CA GLY A 54 -15.09 22.57 -9.05
C GLY A 54 -13.78 23.33 -9.26
N SER A 55 -13.83 24.66 -9.16
CA SER A 55 -12.63 25.48 -8.94
C SER A 55 -12.45 25.62 -7.41
N PRO A 56 -11.63 24.77 -6.77
CA PRO A 56 -11.26 24.98 -5.37
C PRO A 56 -10.58 26.35 -5.24
N SER A 57 -11.17 27.22 -4.43
CA SER A 57 -10.82 28.64 -4.26
C SER A 57 -11.70 29.23 -3.14
N PRO A 58 -11.25 30.27 -2.43
CA PRO A 58 -9.90 30.81 -2.39
C PRO A 58 -8.86 29.98 -1.64
N ASP A 59 -9.18 29.10 -0.69
CA ASP A 59 -8.19 28.29 0.01
C ASP A 59 -8.73 26.89 0.35
N THR A 60 -7.95 25.84 0.07
CA THR A 60 -8.48 24.48 0.03
C THR A 60 -7.41 23.44 0.31
N GLY A 61 -7.78 22.38 1.02
CA GLY A 61 -7.00 21.16 1.17
C GLY A 61 -7.02 20.33 -0.11
N PHE A 62 -5.84 19.95 -0.58
CA PHE A 62 -5.62 19.07 -1.73
C PHE A 62 -4.88 17.81 -1.29
N ALA A 63 -5.24 16.69 -1.89
CA ALA A 63 -4.44 15.48 -1.82
C ALA A 63 -4.06 14.99 -3.22
N GLU A 64 -2.85 14.47 -3.34
CA GLU A 64 -2.35 13.79 -4.52
C GLU A 64 -2.01 12.35 -4.17
N VAL A 65 -2.43 11.44 -5.04
CA VAL A 65 -2.09 10.03 -5.00
C VAL A 65 -1.17 9.75 -6.18
N VAL A 66 0.03 9.26 -5.88
CA VAL A 66 1.05 8.90 -6.88
C VAL A 66 1.29 7.40 -6.82
N ASN A 67 1.21 6.73 -7.98
CA ASN A 67 1.60 5.33 -8.08
C ASN A 67 3.09 5.22 -8.45
N ASN A 68 3.96 5.14 -7.45
CA ASN A 68 5.38 4.86 -7.61
C ASN A 68 5.71 3.35 -7.62
N GLY A 69 4.67 2.51 -7.69
CA GLY A 69 4.76 1.06 -7.68
C GLY A 69 5.11 0.47 -9.04
N PRO A 70 5.54 -0.80 -9.07
CA PRO A 70 5.85 -1.49 -10.31
C PRO A 70 4.59 -1.94 -11.08
N THR A 71 3.41 -1.83 -10.47
CA THR A 71 2.15 -2.36 -11.03
C THR A 71 1.10 -1.26 -11.17
N THR A 72 0.19 -1.43 -12.13
CA THR A 72 -0.95 -0.52 -12.32
C THR A 72 -1.97 -0.69 -11.20
N PHE A 73 -2.38 0.43 -10.60
CA PHE A 73 -3.55 0.50 -9.73
C PHE A 73 -4.82 0.68 -10.57
N THR A 74 -5.84 -0.12 -10.29
CA THR A 74 -7.20 0.08 -10.83
C THR A 74 -8.21 -0.01 -9.71
N GLY A 75 -9.02 1.01 -9.51
CA GLY A 75 -10.00 1.00 -8.42
C GLY A 75 -10.64 2.36 -8.18
N SER A 76 -10.87 2.65 -6.91
CA SER A 76 -11.42 3.92 -6.46
C SER A 76 -10.51 4.61 -5.47
N VAL A 77 -10.54 5.94 -5.50
CA VAL A 77 -9.99 6.80 -4.46
C VAL A 77 -11.15 7.56 -3.84
N SER A 78 -11.24 7.59 -2.52
CA SER A 78 -12.29 8.29 -1.81
C SER A 78 -11.72 9.11 -0.67
N THR A 79 -12.39 10.21 -0.37
CA THR A 79 -12.17 11.01 0.83
C THR A 79 -13.40 10.89 1.73
N THR A 80 -13.19 10.66 3.01
CA THR A 80 -14.22 10.81 4.03
C THR A 80 -13.95 12.10 4.78
N ALA A 81 -14.85 13.06 4.68
CA ALA A 81 -14.68 14.41 5.21
C ALA A 81 -16.01 14.92 5.76
N VAL A 82 -16.44 14.38 6.90
CA VAL A 82 -17.68 14.82 7.57
C VAL A 82 -17.35 15.90 8.59
N SER A 83 -17.77 17.13 8.33
CA SER A 83 -17.61 18.29 9.19
C SER A 83 -18.86 18.57 10.03
N ASN A 84 -18.67 19.02 11.26
CA ASN A 84 -19.78 19.53 12.07
C ASN A 84 -20.34 20.87 11.54
N SER A 85 -19.51 21.65 10.84
CA SER A 85 -19.85 23.01 10.37
C SER A 85 -20.43 23.02 8.96
N ALA A 86 -20.03 22.08 8.09
CA ALA A 86 -20.48 22.01 6.69
C ALA A 86 -21.21 20.73 6.29
N GLY A 87 -21.33 19.75 7.20
CA GLY A 87 -21.89 18.44 6.87
C GLY A 87 -20.91 17.57 6.09
N ASP A 88 -21.42 16.74 5.18
CA ASP A 88 -20.62 15.74 4.46
C ASP A 88 -19.99 16.31 3.18
N LEU A 89 -18.66 16.41 3.17
CA LEU A 89 -17.83 16.81 2.03
C LEU A 89 -17.07 15.61 1.43
N SER A 90 -17.47 14.39 1.77
CA SER A 90 -16.85 13.16 1.27
C SER A 90 -16.99 13.05 -0.25
N SER A 91 -15.97 12.52 -0.89
CA SER A 91 -15.95 12.31 -2.35
C SER A 91 -15.49 10.90 -2.68
N THR A 92 -15.91 10.38 -3.82
CA THR A 92 -15.42 9.08 -4.32
C THR A 92 -15.25 9.14 -5.83
N PHE A 93 -14.05 8.82 -6.29
CA PHE A 93 -13.68 8.76 -7.68
C PHE A 93 -13.54 7.28 -8.06
N LEU A 94 -14.47 6.81 -8.90
CA LEU A 94 -14.53 5.42 -9.34
C LEU A 94 -13.80 5.22 -10.67
N GLY A 95 -13.36 3.98 -10.92
CA GLY A 95 -12.78 3.60 -12.21
C GLY A 95 -11.42 4.23 -12.51
N LEU A 96 -10.70 4.67 -11.48
CA LEU A 96 -9.38 5.26 -11.61
C LEU A 96 -8.38 4.17 -12.04
N THR A 97 -7.56 4.49 -13.03
CA THR A 97 -6.41 3.68 -13.45
C THR A 97 -5.15 4.53 -13.35
N LEU A 98 -4.18 4.13 -12.52
CA LEU A 98 -2.88 4.77 -12.39
C LEU A 98 -1.79 3.78 -12.79
N ALA A 99 -1.18 3.99 -13.95
CA ALA A 99 0.04 3.27 -14.33
C ALA A 99 1.22 3.72 -13.45
N PRO A 100 2.33 2.95 -13.41
CA PRO A 100 3.56 3.37 -12.74
C PRO A 100 4.00 4.79 -13.15
N GLY A 101 4.29 5.63 -12.17
CA GLY A 101 4.67 7.04 -12.31
C GLY A 101 3.51 8.01 -12.52
N GLN A 102 2.26 7.53 -12.62
CA GLN A 102 1.10 8.41 -12.77
C GLN A 102 0.58 8.90 -11.42
N ALA A 103 0.04 10.12 -11.46
CA ALA A 103 -0.50 10.80 -10.29
C ALA A 103 -1.88 11.39 -10.59
N VAL A 104 -2.69 11.45 -9.53
CA VAL A 104 -4.00 12.09 -9.55
C VAL A 104 -4.17 12.96 -8.32
N SER A 105 -4.82 14.10 -8.48
CA SER A 105 -5.07 15.04 -7.39
C SER A 105 -6.56 15.35 -7.27
N PHE A 106 -6.99 15.72 -6.07
CA PHE A 106 -8.38 16.09 -5.76
C PHE A 106 -8.41 17.06 -4.57
N ALA A 107 -9.49 17.84 -4.48
CA ALA A 107 -9.72 18.83 -3.44
C ALA A 107 -10.73 18.33 -2.39
N ILE A 108 -10.55 18.75 -1.13
CA ILE A 108 -11.45 18.44 0.00
C ILE A 108 -12.50 19.54 0.14
N GLY A 109 -13.37 19.71 -0.87
CA GLY A 109 -14.35 20.79 -0.86
C GLY A 109 -13.71 22.19 -0.87
N THR A 110 -14.53 23.24 -0.89
CA THR A 110 -14.07 24.64 -0.86
C THR A 110 -13.92 25.10 0.59
N GLU A 111 -12.88 25.85 0.92
CA GLU A 111 -12.62 26.42 2.27
C GLU A 111 -12.50 25.36 3.36
N SER A 112 -11.71 24.30 3.11
CA SER A 112 -11.73 23.10 3.96
C SER A 112 -11.21 23.31 5.39
N SER A 113 -10.51 24.42 5.67
CA SER A 113 -10.14 24.85 7.03
C SER A 113 -11.29 25.57 7.77
N ASN A 114 -12.02 26.47 7.09
CA ASN A 114 -13.18 27.19 7.63
C ASN A 114 -14.29 26.24 8.05
N VAL A 115 -14.34 25.09 7.38
CA VAL A 115 -15.24 23.98 7.66
C VAL A 115 -14.52 22.76 8.19
N GLY A 116 -13.31 22.94 8.71
CA GLY A 116 -12.50 21.90 9.33
C GLY A 116 -13.23 21.21 10.48
N GLY A 117 -12.58 20.23 11.09
CA GLY A 117 -13.25 19.46 12.13
C GLY A 117 -13.74 18.10 11.65
N PHE A 118 -12.95 17.40 10.84
CA PHE A 118 -13.42 16.24 10.09
C PHE A 118 -13.44 14.95 10.91
N ASN A 119 -14.54 14.21 10.76
CA ASN A 119 -14.72 12.85 11.25
C ASN A 119 -14.60 12.70 12.78
N GLY A 120 -15.01 13.72 13.53
CA GLY A 120 -15.18 13.66 14.98
C GLY A 120 -15.83 14.92 15.55
N PRO A 121 -16.05 14.99 16.88
CA PRO A 121 -16.67 16.14 17.50
C PRO A 121 -15.74 17.36 17.48
N PHE A 122 -16.27 18.53 17.15
CA PHE A 122 -15.56 19.81 17.24
C PHE A 122 -15.05 20.04 18.68
N GLY A 123 -13.82 20.56 18.81
CA GLY A 123 -13.20 20.81 20.11
C GLY A 123 -12.58 19.58 20.78
N SER A 124 -12.61 18.42 20.13
CA SER A 124 -11.93 17.20 20.56
C SER A 124 -10.91 16.75 19.50
N PRO A 125 -9.85 16.01 19.86
CA PRO A 125 -8.93 15.47 18.88
C PRO A 125 -9.63 14.57 17.85
N GLN A 126 -9.44 14.89 16.57
CA GLN A 126 -10.08 14.19 15.46
C GLN A 126 -9.06 13.45 14.60
N PRO A 127 -9.49 12.46 13.80
CA PRO A 127 -8.63 11.84 12.81
C PRO A 127 -8.37 12.75 11.61
N GLY A 128 -9.24 13.73 11.35
CA GLY A 128 -9.18 14.55 10.15
C GLY A 128 -9.75 13.85 8.93
N VAL A 129 -9.46 14.40 7.75
CA VAL A 129 -9.88 13.80 6.46
C VAL A 129 -9.28 12.40 6.32
N ILE A 130 -10.06 11.43 5.88
CA ILE A 130 -9.58 10.07 5.64
C ILE A 130 -9.47 9.86 4.14
N ILE A 131 -8.29 9.50 3.65
CA ILE A 131 -8.07 9.14 2.25
C ILE A 131 -8.03 7.62 2.15
N THR A 132 -8.84 7.06 1.26
CA THR A 132 -8.95 5.61 1.07
C THR A 132 -8.78 5.25 -0.39
N LEU A 133 -7.92 4.28 -0.67
CA LEU A 133 -7.75 3.65 -1.96
C LEU A 133 -8.26 2.22 -1.85
N ASN A 134 -9.20 1.85 -2.70
CA ASN A 134 -9.74 0.50 -2.76
C ASN A 134 -9.66 0.00 -4.20
N GLY A 135 -8.89 -1.06 -4.43
CA GLY A 135 -8.70 -1.53 -5.80
C GLY A 135 -7.75 -2.68 -5.92
N LEU A 136 -7.30 -2.89 -7.15
CA LEU A 136 -6.40 -3.95 -7.56
C LEU A 136 -5.03 -3.37 -7.90
N PHE A 137 -3.99 -4.09 -7.50
CA PHE A 137 -2.61 -3.94 -7.95
C PHE A 137 -2.21 -5.23 -8.66
N ASN A 138 -2.12 -5.18 -10.00
CA ASN A 138 -1.87 -6.37 -10.83
C ASN A 138 -2.82 -7.55 -10.52
N GLY A 139 -4.11 -7.26 -10.35
CA GLY A 139 -5.14 -8.25 -10.05
C GLY A 139 -5.24 -8.69 -8.58
N GLN A 140 -4.38 -8.18 -7.70
CA GLN A 140 -4.46 -8.44 -6.25
C GLN A 140 -5.16 -7.28 -5.54
N SER A 141 -6.20 -7.56 -4.76
CA SER A 141 -6.93 -6.52 -4.02
C SER A 141 -6.12 -5.95 -2.86
N ALA A 142 -6.20 -4.63 -2.69
CA ALA A 142 -5.72 -3.95 -1.49
C ALA A 142 -6.65 -2.79 -1.13
N LEU A 143 -6.76 -2.56 0.18
CA LEU A 143 -7.43 -1.42 0.78
C LEU A 143 -6.39 -0.63 1.57
N LEU A 144 -6.06 0.56 1.09
CA LEU A 144 -5.13 1.48 1.75
C LEU A 144 -5.94 2.63 2.32
N SER A 145 -5.69 3.01 3.57
CA SER A 145 -6.40 4.11 4.21
C SER A 145 -5.48 4.85 5.16
N VAL A 146 -5.54 6.17 5.14
CA VAL A 146 -4.78 7.03 6.03
C VAL A 146 -5.63 8.21 6.47
N ASN A 147 -5.50 8.55 7.75
CA ASN A 147 -6.09 9.75 8.32
C ASN A 147 -5.12 10.92 8.14
N ASP A 148 -5.61 12.12 7.91
CA ASP A 148 -4.82 13.36 7.84
C ASP A 148 -3.98 13.60 9.12
N SER A 149 -4.45 13.11 10.27
CA SER A 149 -3.68 13.07 11.52
C SER A 149 -2.40 12.20 11.48
N ASN A 150 -2.27 11.33 10.48
CA ASN A 150 -1.12 10.44 10.29
C ASN A 150 -0.30 10.80 9.05
N ILE A 151 -0.63 11.91 8.38
CA ILE A 151 0.14 12.42 7.25
C ILE A 151 1.01 13.57 7.77
N HIS A 152 2.32 13.39 7.74
CA HIS A 152 3.28 14.29 8.37
C HIS A 152 4.08 15.04 7.31
N SER A 153 4.26 16.35 7.50
CA SER A 153 5.13 17.17 6.67
C SER A 153 6.60 17.15 7.14
N GLY A 154 6.85 16.73 8.39
CA GLY A 154 8.17 16.81 9.01
C GLY A 154 8.59 18.22 9.43
N VAL A 155 7.77 19.24 9.17
CA VAL A 155 8.01 20.64 9.54
C VAL A 155 7.02 21.07 10.62
N PHE A 156 7.46 20.98 11.88
CA PHE A 156 6.64 21.39 13.02
C PHE A 156 6.36 22.89 13.02
N ARG A 157 5.09 23.27 13.22
CA ARG A 157 4.64 24.65 13.35
C ARG A 157 3.65 24.78 14.50
N THR A 158 3.65 25.95 15.13
CA THR A 158 2.66 26.30 16.16
C THR A 158 1.55 27.10 15.53
N ASN A 159 0.32 26.59 15.58
CA ASN A 159 -0.86 27.30 15.09
C ASN A 159 -1.26 28.46 16.02
N PRO A 160 -2.14 29.38 15.61
CA PRO A 160 -2.54 30.54 16.43
C PRO A 160 -3.18 30.20 17.78
N PHE A 161 -3.56 28.94 17.99
CA PHE A 161 -4.10 28.46 19.25
C PHE A 161 -3.06 27.79 20.16
N GLY A 162 -1.78 27.85 19.80
CA GLY A 162 -0.67 27.31 20.60
C GLY A 162 -0.44 25.80 20.45
N VAL A 163 -1.09 25.15 19.48
CA VAL A 163 -0.85 23.72 19.21
C VAL A 163 0.32 23.58 18.25
N THR A 164 1.30 22.75 18.61
CA THR A 164 2.48 22.50 17.77
C THR A 164 2.46 21.11 17.19
N LEU A 165 2.49 21.02 15.86
CA LEU A 165 2.34 19.78 15.11
C LEU A 165 2.87 19.94 13.67
N ASP A 166 2.94 18.85 12.93
CA ASP A 166 3.40 18.81 11.53
C ASP A 166 2.43 18.07 10.58
N ASN A 167 1.24 17.71 11.07
CA ASN A 167 0.17 16.97 10.40
C ASN A 167 -1.11 17.82 10.26
N TYR A 168 -2.25 17.20 9.91
CA TYR A 168 -3.54 17.88 9.74
C TYR A 168 -3.58 18.93 8.62
N VAL A 169 -2.76 18.76 7.57
CA VAL A 169 -2.59 19.75 6.51
C VAL A 169 -3.91 20.00 5.75
N LEU A 170 -4.76 19.00 5.58
CA LEU A 170 -6.00 19.13 4.79
C LEU A 170 -7.09 19.98 5.46
N GLN A 171 -6.93 20.29 6.75
CA GLN A 171 -7.88 21.10 7.52
C GLN A 171 -7.21 22.28 8.25
N GLY A 172 -6.01 22.67 7.82
CA GLY A 172 -5.32 23.86 8.33
C GLY A 172 -4.43 23.64 9.56
N GLY A 173 -4.13 22.40 9.94
CA GLY A 173 -3.16 22.16 11.02
C GLY A 173 -3.72 22.37 12.43
N ASP A 174 -4.99 22.05 12.65
CA ASP A 174 -5.58 21.98 13.99
C ASP A 174 -6.34 20.66 14.20
N PRO A 175 -6.01 19.87 15.24
CA PRO A 175 -6.66 18.59 15.50
C PRO A 175 -8.05 18.74 16.11
N LEU A 176 -8.45 19.95 16.50
CA LEU A 176 -9.72 20.24 17.17
C LEU A 176 -10.76 20.85 16.21
N GLY A 177 -10.38 21.04 14.94
CA GLY A 177 -11.24 21.57 13.89
C GLY A 177 -11.39 23.08 13.89
N ARG A 178 -10.52 23.82 14.56
CA ARG A 178 -10.57 25.28 14.57
C ARG A 178 -9.92 25.84 13.30
N ASP A 179 -10.50 26.91 12.79
CA ASP A 179 -9.93 27.73 11.72
C ASP A 179 -8.65 28.42 12.22
N THR A 180 -7.53 28.12 11.58
CA THR A 180 -6.20 28.66 11.93
C THR A 180 -5.84 29.90 11.11
N GLY A 181 -6.69 30.28 10.17
CA GLY A 181 -6.56 31.41 9.29
C GLY A 181 -5.65 31.15 8.09
N ASP A 182 -6.05 31.67 6.93
CA ASP A 182 -5.49 31.38 5.60
C ASP A 182 -3.95 31.51 5.58
N GLY A 183 -3.41 32.55 6.24
CA GLY A 183 -1.97 32.81 6.26
C GLY A 183 -1.16 31.72 6.96
N PHE A 184 -1.71 31.05 7.98
CA PHE A 184 -1.06 29.88 8.58
C PHE A 184 -1.17 28.68 7.64
N GLU A 185 -2.34 28.48 7.05
CA GLU A 185 -2.74 27.28 6.33
C GLU A 185 -2.00 27.15 5.00
N GLU A 186 -2.03 28.20 4.17
CA GLU A 186 -1.33 28.23 2.88
C GLU A 186 0.21 28.18 3.02
N SER A 187 0.73 28.50 4.19
CA SER A 187 2.17 28.42 4.46
C SER A 187 2.61 27.09 5.07
N GLN A 188 1.70 26.13 5.26
CA GLN A 188 2.07 24.80 5.74
C GLN A 188 2.88 24.05 4.69
N ALA A 189 3.89 23.30 5.16
CA ALA A 189 4.59 22.36 4.32
C ALA A 189 3.66 21.20 3.94
N GLN A 190 3.85 20.65 2.74
CA GLN A 190 3.07 19.51 2.28
C GLN A 190 3.31 18.29 3.18
N GLY A 191 2.23 17.58 3.50
CA GLY A 191 2.29 16.31 4.19
C GLY A 191 2.60 15.17 3.22
N HIS A 192 3.22 14.10 3.72
CA HIS A 192 3.54 12.91 2.93
C HIS A 192 3.35 11.63 3.74
N VAL A 193 2.85 10.59 3.08
CA VAL A 193 2.84 9.22 3.59
C VAL A 193 3.06 8.24 2.44
N ASN A 194 3.77 7.16 2.72
CA ASN A 194 4.06 6.09 1.76
C ASN A 194 3.41 4.77 2.20
N PHE A 195 2.65 4.17 1.30
CA PHE A 195 2.20 2.79 1.39
C PHE A 195 3.06 1.92 0.48
N SER A 196 3.90 1.08 1.05
CA SER A 196 4.69 0.13 0.29
C SER A 196 4.42 -1.31 0.73
N SER A 197 4.29 -2.18 -0.26
CA SER A 197 4.23 -3.63 -0.09
C SER A 197 5.17 -4.28 -1.08
N VAL A 198 6.15 -5.00 -0.53
CA VAL A 198 7.11 -5.77 -1.32
C VAL A 198 6.50 -7.13 -1.61
N GLY A 199 6.54 -7.55 -2.89
CA GLY A 199 6.06 -8.87 -3.29
C GLY A 199 6.74 -10.00 -2.52
N ALA A 200 6.09 -11.16 -2.47
CA ALA A 200 6.60 -12.32 -1.74
C ALA A 200 8.06 -12.64 -2.11
N VAL A 201 8.94 -12.62 -1.10
CA VAL A 201 10.31 -13.10 -1.23
C VAL A 201 10.28 -14.62 -1.21
N PRO A 202 10.94 -15.34 -2.14
CA PRO A 202 10.97 -16.79 -2.11
C PRO A 202 11.55 -17.28 -0.77
N GLU A 203 10.89 -18.27 -0.18
CA GLU A 203 11.33 -18.82 1.10
C GLU A 203 12.78 -19.34 1.02
N PRO A 204 13.58 -19.26 2.10
CA PRO A 204 14.93 -19.82 2.13
C PRO A 204 15.00 -21.30 1.72
N SER A 205 13.93 -22.06 1.98
CA SER A 205 13.76 -23.46 1.54
C SER A 205 13.75 -23.59 0.01
N THR A 206 13.15 -22.62 -0.69
CA THR A 206 13.12 -22.57 -2.16
C THR A 206 14.54 -22.40 -2.70
N TRP A 207 15.31 -21.49 -2.11
CA TRP A 207 16.72 -21.31 -2.45
C TRP A 207 17.55 -22.55 -2.15
N ALA A 208 17.36 -23.14 -0.96
CA ALA A 208 18.07 -24.35 -0.55
C ALA A 208 17.79 -25.52 -1.51
N MET A 209 16.54 -25.71 -1.91
CA MET A 209 16.15 -26.78 -2.84
C MET A 209 16.72 -26.57 -4.24
N MET A 210 16.75 -25.32 -4.74
CA MET A 210 17.41 -25.01 -6.01
C MET A 210 18.90 -25.34 -5.94
N ILE A 211 19.59 -24.86 -4.89
CA ILE A 211 21.02 -25.12 -4.68
C ILE A 211 21.28 -26.62 -4.60
N LEU A 212 20.53 -27.36 -3.79
CA LEU A 212 20.66 -28.81 -3.66
C LEU A 212 20.41 -29.54 -5.00
N GLY A 213 19.40 -29.12 -5.77
CA GLY A 213 19.12 -29.66 -7.09
C GLY A 213 20.28 -29.45 -8.07
N PHE A 214 20.81 -28.23 -8.15
CA PHE A 214 21.98 -27.92 -8.99
C PHE A 214 23.24 -28.65 -8.53
N PHE A 215 23.48 -28.77 -7.22
CA PHE A 215 24.56 -29.57 -6.67
C PHE A 215 24.43 -31.05 -7.06
N GLY A 216 23.22 -31.62 -6.98
CA GLY A 216 22.95 -33.00 -7.37
C GLY A 216 23.23 -33.25 -8.86
N LEU A 217 22.79 -32.35 -9.74
CA LEU A 217 23.07 -32.42 -11.18
C LEU A 217 24.57 -32.30 -11.48
N GLY A 218 25.26 -31.35 -10.86
CA GLY A 218 26.71 -31.18 -10.99
C GLY A 218 27.48 -32.42 -10.56
N PHE A 219 27.08 -33.04 -9.45
CA PHE A 219 27.68 -34.26 -8.95
C PHE A 219 27.50 -35.46 -9.90
N LEU A 220 26.30 -35.63 -10.47
CA LEU A 220 26.04 -36.70 -11.44
C LEU A 220 26.84 -36.52 -12.74
N ALA A 221 26.95 -35.29 -13.24
CA ALA A 221 27.78 -34.98 -14.41
C ALA A 221 29.27 -35.25 -14.15
N TYR A 222 29.75 -34.90 -12.95
CA TYR A 222 31.12 -35.21 -12.51
C TYR A 222 31.39 -36.73 -12.55
N ARG A 223 30.49 -37.55 -12.01
CA ARG A 223 30.66 -39.02 -12.01
C ARG A 223 30.66 -39.66 -13.39
N ARG A 224 29.96 -39.08 -14.38
CA ARG A 224 29.95 -39.63 -15.76
C ARG A 224 31.29 -39.48 -16.47
N LYS A 225 32.12 -38.49 -16.11
CA LYS A 225 33.44 -38.31 -16.74
C LYS A 225 34.40 -39.46 -16.47
N GLU A 226 34.28 -40.16 -15.35
CA GLU A 226 35.19 -41.27 -15.02
C GLU A 226 34.92 -42.56 -15.83
N GLN A 227 33.76 -42.68 -16.49
CA GLN A 227 33.44 -43.87 -17.30
C GLN A 227 33.73 -43.72 -18.79
N VAL A 228 34.08 -42.52 -19.28
CA VAL A 228 34.36 -42.28 -20.70
C VAL A 228 35.85 -42.52 -21.04
N SER A 229 36.73 -42.65 -20.03
CA SER A 229 38.19 -42.82 -20.25
C SER A 229 38.68 -44.28 -20.26
N LEU A 230 37.82 -45.29 -20.15
CA LEU A 230 38.19 -46.72 -20.13
C LEU A 230 37.85 -47.47 -21.43
N THR A 231 37.62 -46.76 -22.53
CA THR A 231 37.43 -47.36 -23.86
C THR A 231 38.29 -46.63 -24.90
N ALA A 232 39.60 -46.61 -24.70
CA ALA A 232 40.56 -46.25 -25.74
C ALA A 232 41.77 -47.20 -25.64
N THR A 233 41.79 -48.16 -26.59
CA THR A 233 42.87 -49.11 -26.97
C THR A 233 43.34 -50.15 -25.96
#